data_AF-A0A7C9J9B0-F1
#
_entry.id   AF-A0A7C9J9B0-F1
#
_cell.length_a   1.000
_cell.length_b   1.000
_cell.length_c   1.000
_cell.angle_alpha   90.00
_cell.angle_beta   90.00
_cell.angle_gamma   90.00
#
_symmetry.space_group_name_H-M   'P 1'
#
loop_
_entity.id
_entity.type
_entity.pdbx_description
1 polymer ?
#
loop_
_entity_poly.entity_id
_entity_poly.type
_entity_poly.pdbx_seq_one_letter_code
_entity_poly.pdbx_strand_id
1 'polypeptide(L)'
;MFKKSVKVLVLASVCGLIWTSASIAQYAKKGKEVFQRLGCTACHSESSSAVAPSVKEISKAYAGKPKDLEDFFLGKREPIIDKSRFGAMKSFINLTKKISPEERQALVKYLLSF
;
A
#
# COMPACT_ATOMS: atom_id res chain seq x y z
N MET A 1 11.44 59.27 -22.86
CA MET A 1 10.37 59.38 -21.85
C MET A 1 9.09 58.76 -22.42
N PHE A 2 8.56 57.73 -21.73
CA PHE A 2 7.20 57.12 -21.85
C PHE A 2 6.76 56.49 -23.18
N LYS A 3 6.12 55.32 -23.25
CA LYS A 3 5.96 54.14 -22.39
C LYS A 3 5.42 53.07 -23.36
N LYS A 4 5.98 51.86 -23.32
CA LYS A 4 5.59 50.72 -24.17
C LYS A 4 4.16 50.27 -23.83
N SER A 5 3.31 50.17 -24.85
CA SER A 5 2.05 49.42 -24.80
C SER A 5 2.31 48.02 -25.35
N VAL A 6 2.53 47.04 -24.48
CA VAL A 6 2.52 45.62 -24.84
C VAL A 6 1.45 44.96 -23.99
N LYS A 7 0.38 44.53 -24.65
CA LYS A 7 -0.70 43.73 -24.09
C LYS A 7 -0.10 42.51 -23.41
N VAL A 8 -0.34 42.38 -22.11
CA VAL A 8 -0.06 41.18 -21.33
C VAL A 8 -0.92 40.06 -21.90
N LEU A 9 -0.33 39.25 -22.79
CA LEU A 9 -0.85 37.95 -23.17
C LEU A 9 -0.67 37.04 -21.97
N VAL A 10 -1.78 36.75 -21.29
CA VAL A 10 -1.85 35.78 -20.21
C VAL A 10 -1.44 34.42 -20.78
N LEU A 11 -0.18 34.05 -20.58
CA LEU A 11 0.28 32.68 -20.78
C LEU A 11 -0.24 31.87 -19.60
N ALA A 12 -1.37 31.21 -19.79
CA ALA A 12 -1.89 30.24 -18.85
C ALA A 12 -0.88 29.09 -18.73
N SER A 13 -0.08 29.10 -17.66
CA SER A 13 0.70 27.95 -17.22
C SER A 13 -0.26 26.84 -16.81
N VAL A 14 -0.53 25.91 -17.73
CA VAL A 14 -1.17 24.63 -17.43
C VAL A 14 -0.09 23.71 -16.83
N CYS A 15 0.38 24.04 -15.63
CA CYS A 15 1.31 23.20 -14.88
C CYS A 15 0.57 22.59 -13.70
N GLY A 16 0.12 21.35 -13.88
CA GLY A 16 -0.42 20.55 -12.81
C GLY A 16 -1.69 19.85 -13.23
N LEU A 17 -1.57 18.65 -13.82
CA LEU A 17 -2.60 17.60 -13.82
C LEU A 17 -2.13 16.28 -14.48
N ILE A 18 -0.85 15.91 -14.39
CA ILE A 18 -0.38 14.61 -14.93
C ILE A 18 0.71 13.96 -14.06
N TRP A 19 0.49 13.79 -12.76
CA TRP A 19 1.47 13.12 -11.87
C TRP A 19 0.89 11.95 -11.04
N THR A 20 -0.32 11.45 -11.34
CA THR A 20 -0.99 10.48 -10.46
C THR A 20 -0.75 9.01 -10.79
N SER A 21 -0.57 8.64 -12.06
CA SER A 21 -0.45 7.22 -12.46
C SER A 21 0.91 6.59 -12.10
N ALA A 22 2.01 7.35 -12.25
CA ALA A 22 3.36 6.88 -11.94
C ALA A 22 3.54 6.57 -10.45
N SER A 23 2.94 7.39 -9.57
CA SER A 23 3.06 7.21 -8.12
C SER A 23 2.39 5.92 -7.64
N ILE A 24 1.22 5.55 -8.17
CA ILE A 24 0.50 4.33 -7.76
C ILE A 24 1.30 3.07 -8.12
N ALA A 25 1.82 3.01 -9.36
CA ALA A 25 2.64 1.89 -9.82
C ALA A 25 3.94 1.76 -9.00
N GLN A 26 4.56 2.88 -8.62
CA GLN A 26 5.75 2.88 -7.78
C GLN A 26 5.49 2.32 -6.37
N TYR A 27 4.35 2.66 -5.74
CA TYR A 27 3.99 2.09 -4.44
C TYR A 27 3.69 0.59 -4.51
N ALA A 28 3.07 0.12 -5.59
CA ALA A 28 2.79 -1.31 -5.80
C ALA A 28 4.10 -2.13 -5.91
N LYS A 29 5.09 -1.63 -6.66
CA LYS A 29 6.41 -2.27 -6.77
C LYS A 29 7.13 -2.33 -5.42
N LYS A 30 7.22 -1.20 -4.71
CA LYS A 30 7.85 -1.15 -3.38
C LYS A 30 7.12 -2.06 -2.37
N GLY A 31 5.80 -2.11 -2.42
CA GLY A 31 5.01 -3.00 -1.57
C GLY A 31 5.30 -4.48 -1.82
N LYS A 32 5.44 -4.88 -3.09
CA LYS A 32 5.85 -6.23 -3.48
C LYS A 32 7.26 -6.57 -2.97
N GLU A 33 8.21 -5.64 -3.10
CA GLU A 33 9.58 -5.83 -2.58
C GLU A 33 9.59 -6.00 -1.04
N VAL A 34 8.80 -5.21 -0.31
CA VAL A 34 8.63 -5.36 1.14
C VAL A 34 8.01 -6.72 1.47
N PHE A 35 6.95 -7.12 0.76
CA PHE A 35 6.27 -8.40 0.96
C PHE A 35 7.22 -9.59 0.77
N GLN A 36 8.07 -9.55 -0.25
CA GLN A 36 9.09 -10.58 -0.51
C GLN A 36 10.20 -10.56 0.54
N ARG A 37 10.75 -9.38 0.86
CA ARG A 37 11.87 -9.23 1.82
C ARG A 37 11.49 -9.64 3.24
N LEU A 38 10.25 -9.40 3.65
CA LEU A 38 9.75 -9.84 4.96
C LEU A 38 9.38 -11.34 4.99
N GLY A 39 9.52 -12.06 3.86
CA GLY A 39 9.24 -13.49 3.76
C GLY A 39 7.75 -13.83 3.72
N CYS A 40 6.86 -12.87 3.43
CA CYS A 40 5.41 -13.09 3.46
C CYS A 40 4.95 -14.15 2.45
N THR A 41 5.70 -14.30 1.35
CA THR A 41 5.47 -15.30 0.28
C THR A 41 5.57 -16.74 0.77
N ALA A 42 6.19 -17.00 1.94
CA ALA A 42 6.31 -18.35 2.48
C ALA A 42 4.96 -18.98 2.82
N CYS A 43 3.97 -18.17 3.21
CA CYS A 43 2.63 -18.63 3.60
C CYS A 43 1.51 -17.99 2.77
N HIS A 44 1.70 -16.73 2.34
CA HIS A 44 0.71 -15.98 1.59
C HIS A 44 1.05 -15.99 0.11
N SER A 45 0.36 -16.85 -0.64
CA SER A 45 0.42 -16.83 -2.10
C SER A 45 -0.53 -15.76 -2.66
N GLU A 46 -0.31 -15.32 -3.91
CA GLU A 46 -1.16 -14.29 -4.53
C GLU A 46 -2.63 -14.75 -4.66
N SER A 47 -2.86 -16.00 -5.04
CA SER A 47 -4.20 -16.55 -5.32
C SER A 47 -4.57 -17.84 -4.58
N SER A 48 -3.60 -18.62 -4.11
CA SER A 48 -3.83 -19.89 -3.41
C SER A 48 -3.88 -19.71 -1.89
N SER A 49 -4.77 -20.43 -1.23
CA SER A 49 -5.05 -20.29 0.20
C SER A 49 -4.71 -21.55 1.02
N ALA A 50 -3.81 -22.39 0.50
CA ALA A 50 -3.48 -23.68 1.08
C ALA A 50 -2.89 -23.60 2.50
N VAL A 51 -2.00 -22.63 2.75
CA VAL A 51 -1.28 -22.48 4.03
C VAL A 51 -1.87 -21.35 4.88
N ALA A 52 -2.05 -20.18 4.26
CA ALA A 52 -2.66 -19.00 4.85
C ALA A 52 -3.56 -18.33 3.80
N PRO A 53 -4.38 -17.33 4.17
CA PRO A 53 -5.23 -16.63 3.21
C PRO A 53 -4.41 -16.05 2.06
N SER A 54 -4.91 -16.19 0.84
CA SER A 54 -4.23 -15.61 -0.32
C SER A 54 -4.22 -14.08 -0.23
N VAL A 55 -3.31 -13.43 -0.96
CA VAL A 55 -3.31 -11.96 -1.05
C VAL A 55 -4.64 -11.46 -1.61
N LYS A 56 -5.24 -12.17 -2.58
CA LYS A 56 -6.58 -11.85 -3.10
C LYS A 56 -7.68 -11.91 -2.04
N GLU A 57 -7.64 -12.90 -1.14
CA GLU A 57 -8.60 -12.96 -0.02
C GLU A 57 -8.36 -11.87 1.01
N ILE A 58 -7.09 -11.55 1.31
CA ILE A 58 -6.73 -10.43 2.18
C ILE A 58 -7.25 -9.12 1.57
N SER A 59 -7.01 -8.90 0.28
CA SER A 59 -7.50 -7.73 -0.46
C SER A 59 -9.02 -7.58 -0.31
N LYS A 60 -9.76 -8.66 -0.58
CA LYS A 60 -11.22 -8.67 -0.47
C LYS A 60 -11.70 -8.41 0.96
N ALA A 61 -11.07 -8.99 1.97
CA ALA A 61 -11.46 -8.81 3.36
C ALA A 61 -11.24 -7.36 3.84
N TYR A 62 -10.17 -6.72 3.37
CA TYR A 62 -9.79 -5.35 3.73
C TYR A 62 -10.17 -4.29 2.68
N ALA A 63 -11.02 -4.63 1.72
CA ALA A 63 -11.52 -3.68 0.73
C ALA A 63 -12.22 -2.50 1.43
N GLY A 64 -11.81 -1.27 1.07
CA GLY A 64 -12.28 -0.04 1.74
C GLY A 64 -11.78 0.16 3.16
N LYS A 65 -10.85 -0.69 3.65
CA LYS A 65 -10.35 -0.72 5.02
C LYS A 65 -8.81 -0.71 5.09
N PRO A 66 -8.10 0.20 4.38
CA PRO A 66 -6.64 0.23 4.39
C PRO A 66 -6.05 0.55 5.77
N LYS A 67 -6.66 1.47 6.51
CA LYS A 67 -6.25 1.86 7.86
C LYS A 67 -6.33 0.68 8.84
N ASP A 68 -7.37 -0.11 8.68
CA ASP A 68 -7.63 -1.34 9.42
C ASP A 68 -6.54 -2.41 9.17
N LEU A 69 -6.04 -2.51 7.94
CA LEU A 69 -4.91 -3.39 7.61
C LEU A 69 -3.58 -2.84 8.17
N GLU A 70 -3.39 -1.52 8.12
CA GLU A 70 -2.23 -0.87 8.72
C GLU A 70 -2.20 -1.02 10.25
N ASP A 71 -3.33 -0.81 10.92
CA ASP A 71 -3.44 -0.94 12.37
C ASP A 71 -3.24 -2.41 12.81
N PHE A 72 -3.61 -3.38 11.97
CA PHE A 72 -3.23 -4.79 12.17
C PHE A 72 -1.71 -5.00 12.11
N PHE A 73 -1.03 -4.43 11.10
CA PHE A 73 0.44 -4.48 11.01
C PHE A 73 1.17 -3.74 12.13
N LEU A 74 0.52 -2.78 12.77
CA LEU A 74 1.00 -2.12 13.98
C LEU A 74 0.64 -2.88 15.26
N GLY A 75 -0.05 -4.02 15.15
CA GLY A 75 -0.50 -4.81 16.29
C GLY A 75 -1.50 -4.08 17.19
N LYS A 76 -2.20 -3.08 16.67
CA LYS A 76 -3.24 -2.31 17.38
C LYS A 76 -4.60 -3.00 17.32
N ARG A 77 -4.74 -4.03 16.49
CA ARG A 77 -5.95 -4.84 16.35
C ARG A 77 -5.65 -6.26 15.88
N GLU A 78 -6.60 -7.13 16.12
CA GLU A 78 -6.65 -8.50 15.60
C GLU A 78 -7.08 -8.53 14.12
N PRO A 79 -6.80 -9.61 13.38
CA PRO A 79 -7.20 -9.70 11.98
C PRO A 79 -8.72 -9.87 11.87
N ILE A 80 -9.30 -9.36 10.79
CA ILE A 80 -10.73 -9.54 10.50
C ILE A 80 -11.01 -10.84 9.73
N ILE A 81 -9.98 -11.44 9.14
CA ILE A 81 -10.02 -12.71 8.41
C ILE A 81 -9.19 -13.75 9.15
N ASP A 82 -9.62 -15.01 9.10
CA ASP A 82 -8.84 -16.17 9.54
C ASP A 82 -8.32 -16.10 11.00
N LYS A 83 -9.20 -15.66 11.89
CA LYS A 83 -8.89 -15.42 13.31
C LYS A 83 -8.34 -16.65 14.03
N SER A 84 -8.82 -17.84 13.69
CA SER A 84 -8.38 -19.11 14.30
C SER A 84 -6.90 -19.41 14.04
N ARG A 85 -6.34 -18.92 12.93
CA ARG A 85 -4.92 -19.09 12.57
C ARG A 85 -4.06 -17.87 12.88
N PHE A 86 -4.62 -16.85 13.54
CA PHE A 86 -3.88 -15.63 13.89
C PHE A 86 -2.61 -15.92 14.71
N GLY A 87 -2.61 -16.95 15.56
CA GLY A 87 -1.43 -17.34 16.33
C GLY A 87 -0.17 -17.56 15.47
N ALA A 88 -0.33 -18.14 14.27
CA ALA A 88 0.78 -18.35 13.34
C ALA A 88 1.28 -17.02 12.73
N MET A 89 0.37 -16.10 12.40
CA MET A 89 0.72 -14.80 11.82
C MET A 89 1.27 -13.81 12.85
N LYS A 90 0.87 -13.94 14.13
CA LYS A 90 1.18 -12.99 15.21
C LYS A 90 2.68 -12.73 15.38
N SER A 91 3.50 -13.76 15.24
CA SER A 91 4.97 -13.65 15.34
C SER A 91 5.57 -12.72 14.27
N PHE A 92 4.95 -12.65 13.09
CA PHE A 92 5.41 -11.84 11.96
C PHE A 92 4.98 -10.36 12.08
N ILE A 93 4.02 -10.02 12.95
CA ILE A 93 3.60 -8.62 13.19
C ILE A 93 4.75 -7.78 13.77
N ASN A 94 5.68 -8.40 14.48
CA ASN A 94 6.88 -7.70 14.94
C ASN A 94 7.79 -7.25 13.79
N LEU A 95 7.74 -7.91 12.63
CA LEU A 95 8.48 -7.47 11.44
C LEU A 95 7.82 -6.23 10.82
N THR A 96 6.49 -6.22 10.70
CA THR A 96 5.73 -5.11 10.10
C THR A 96 5.69 -3.84 10.97
N LYS A 97 5.96 -3.97 12.27
CA LYS A 97 6.19 -2.83 13.18
C LYS A 97 7.55 -2.16 12.97
N LYS A 98 8.55 -2.90 12.52
CA LYS A 98 9.96 -2.43 12.40
C LYS A 98 10.26 -1.73 11.08
N ILE A 99 9.45 -1.94 10.04
CA ILE A 99 9.57 -1.24 8.76
C ILE A 99 9.09 0.22 8.87
N SER A 100 9.55 1.05 7.94
CA SER A 100 9.17 2.47 7.93
C SER A 100 7.66 2.66 7.66
N PRO A 101 7.06 3.80 8.06
CA PRO A 101 5.68 4.12 7.70
C PRO A 101 5.42 4.04 6.19
N GLU A 102 6.35 4.51 5.38
CA GLU A 102 6.26 4.48 3.91
C GLU A 102 6.29 3.06 3.36
N GLU A 103 7.14 2.18 3.94
CA GLU A 103 7.18 0.77 3.57
C GLU A 103 5.91 0.04 3.96
N ARG A 104 5.36 0.32 5.16
CA ARG A 104 4.11 -0.28 5.62
C ARG A 104 2.93 0.16 4.76
N GLN A 105 2.86 1.44 4.38
CA GLN A 105 1.83 1.91 3.45
C GLN A 105 1.97 1.29 2.06
N ALA A 106 3.20 1.13 1.56
CA ALA A 106 3.44 0.44 0.29
C ALA A 106 2.97 -1.03 0.36
N LEU A 107 3.27 -1.73 1.46
CA LEU A 107 2.81 -3.10 1.71
C LEU A 107 1.27 -3.18 1.72
N VAL A 108 0.58 -2.29 2.44
CA VAL A 108 -0.89 -2.23 2.45
C VAL A 108 -1.44 -2.03 1.04
N LYS A 109 -0.87 -1.10 0.26
CA LYS A 109 -1.30 -0.84 -1.13
C LYS A 109 -1.09 -2.06 -2.04
N TYR A 110 0.02 -2.76 -1.91
CA TYR A 110 0.27 -4.00 -2.66
C TYR A 110 -0.74 -5.09 -2.31
N LEU A 111 -1.06 -5.29 -1.03
CA LEU A 111 -2.04 -6.29 -0.63
C LEU A 111 -3.46 -5.96 -1.12
N LEU A 112 -3.79 -4.68 -1.25
CA LEU A 112 -5.10 -4.21 -1.74
C LEU A 112 -5.18 -4.07 -3.27
N SER A 113 -4.13 -4.43 -4.01
CA SER A 113 -4.13 -4.34 -5.48
C SER A 113 -4.58 -5.63 -6.19
N PHE A 114 -5.01 -6.66 -5.44
CA PHE A 114 -5.47 -7.96 -5.94
C PHE A 114 -7.00 -8.08 -5.90
#